data_AF-A0A9E2II88-F1
#
_entry.id   AF-A0A9E2II88-F1
#
_cell.length_a   1.000
_cell.length_b   1.000
_cell.length_c   1.000
_cell.angle_alpha   90.00
_cell.angle_beta   90.00
_cell.angle_gamma   90.00
#
_symmetry.space_group_name_H-M   'P 1'
#
loop_
_entity.id
_entity.type
_entity.pdbx_description
1 polymer ?
#
loop_
_entity_poly.entity_id
_entity_poly.type
_entity_poly.pdbx_seq_one_letter_code
_entity_poly.pdbx_strand_id
1 'polypeptide(L)'
;MTDSLQTLIRARDTLLAGLASCLMCPRACRVNRVKGELGFCRTGRLARVDSAFLHFGEEEELVGNGGSGTIFFSYCNLGCVYCQNSSLSCQGQGSETTAEGLADMMLLLAAQGAENINCVTPTHVTAQILEALAIARSKGLVAPLVYNCGGYESIETLSSLEGIFDIYMPDLKYSEPAAAAGFSAAGDYWPIAQAALREMHRQVGDLVVEGGRAKRGLLVRHLVLPNHIAGSIGALDFLKTLSVHTYVNIMDQYVPHYRASQYQELNRPVTAQEYREVITYARSIGLYRGFA
;
A
#
# COMPACT_ATOMS: atom_id res chain seq x y z
N MET A 1 15.66 21.22 -15.45
CA MET A 1 15.00 20.07 -14.80
C MET A 1 13.57 20.50 -14.48
N THR A 2 12.57 19.66 -14.78
CA THR A 2 11.18 19.96 -14.43
C THR A 2 11.04 20.04 -12.90
N ASP A 3 10.08 20.83 -12.41
CA ASP A 3 9.79 21.01 -10.98
C ASP A 3 9.55 19.65 -10.28
N SER A 4 8.84 18.75 -10.95
CA SER A 4 8.60 17.36 -10.52
C SER A 4 9.89 16.55 -10.28
N LEU A 5 10.92 16.69 -11.13
CA LEU A 5 12.18 15.95 -10.94
C LEU A 5 12.98 16.48 -9.76
N GLN A 6 12.91 17.79 -9.49
CA GLN A 6 13.56 18.38 -8.32
C GLN A 6 12.92 17.92 -7.02
N THR A 7 11.58 17.86 -6.97
CA THR A 7 10.82 17.30 -5.85
C THR A 7 11.23 15.85 -5.57
N LEU A 8 11.29 15.01 -6.61
CA LEU A 8 11.74 13.62 -6.50
C LEU A 8 13.18 13.52 -5.94
N ILE A 9 14.11 14.31 -6.46
CA ILE A 9 15.51 14.29 -6.02
C ILE A 9 15.63 14.68 -4.55
N ARG A 10 14.94 15.74 -4.12
CA ARG A 10 14.94 16.17 -2.72
C ARG A 10 14.37 15.09 -1.80
N ALA A 11 13.23 14.51 -2.16
CA ALA A 11 12.60 13.44 -1.39
C ALA A 11 13.51 12.22 -1.28
N ARG A 12 14.11 11.79 -2.42
CA ARG A 12 15.10 10.71 -2.47
C ARG A 12 16.24 10.96 -1.50
N ASP A 13 16.89 12.12 -1.57
CA ASP A 13 18.07 12.42 -0.76
C ASP A 13 17.75 12.44 0.74
N THR A 14 16.62 13.05 1.11
CA THR A 14 16.11 13.03 2.49
C THR A 14 15.88 11.61 2.99
N LEU A 15 15.17 10.78 2.21
CA LEU A 15 14.82 9.42 2.64
C LEU A 15 16.03 8.48 2.63
N LEU A 16 16.97 8.63 1.69
CA LEU A 16 18.23 7.88 1.69
C LEU A 16 19.11 8.22 2.90
N ALA A 17 19.23 9.50 3.26
CA ALA A 17 19.92 9.90 4.50
C ALA A 17 19.25 9.28 5.74
N GLY A 18 17.92 9.20 5.73
CA GLY A 18 17.12 8.55 6.78
C GLY A 18 17.41 7.05 6.98
N LEU A 19 18.06 6.36 6.02
CA LEU A 19 18.44 4.94 6.19
C LEU A 19 19.49 4.73 7.30
N ALA A 20 20.26 5.76 7.67
CA ALA A 20 21.22 5.70 8.77
C ALA A 20 20.55 5.70 10.16
N SER A 21 19.29 6.14 10.25
CA SER A 21 18.43 6.02 11.44
C SER A 21 16.97 5.94 11.01
N CYS A 22 16.52 4.72 10.69
CA CYS A 22 15.28 4.50 9.96
C CYS A 22 14.01 4.94 10.72
N LEU A 23 13.26 5.89 10.14
CA LEU A 23 11.94 6.35 10.59
C LEU A 23 10.85 6.22 9.51
N MET A 24 11.07 5.42 8.46
CA MET A 24 10.18 5.29 7.28
C MET A 24 8.74 4.86 7.58
N CYS A 25 8.50 4.29 8.76
CA CYS A 25 7.18 3.81 9.15
C CYS A 25 6.96 4.06 10.64
N PRO A 26 5.72 3.93 11.13
CA PRO A 26 5.37 4.26 12.51
C PRO A 26 6.13 3.44 13.56
N ARG A 27 6.74 2.31 13.17
CA ARG A 27 7.63 1.53 14.06
C ARG A 27 8.84 2.32 14.56
N ALA A 28 9.27 3.34 13.82
CA ALA A 28 10.35 4.25 14.22
C ALA A 28 11.59 3.53 14.80
N CYS A 29 12.04 2.44 14.17
CA CYS A 29 13.01 1.52 14.76
C CYS A 29 14.44 2.09 14.88
N ARG A 30 14.75 3.19 14.18
CA ARG A 30 16.05 3.91 14.22
C ARG A 30 17.28 3.09 13.85
N VAL A 31 17.09 1.87 13.34
CA VAL A 31 18.19 1.01 12.87
C VAL A 31 18.96 1.67 11.75
N ASN A 32 20.27 1.41 11.71
CA ASN A 32 21.16 1.84 10.65
C ASN A 32 21.23 0.79 9.54
N ARG A 33 20.35 0.94 8.54
CA ARG A 33 20.27 0.01 7.41
C ARG A 33 21.51 0.05 6.52
N VAL A 34 22.24 1.17 6.51
CA VAL A 34 23.50 1.32 5.76
C VAL A 34 24.61 0.47 6.39
N LYS A 35 24.56 0.23 7.70
CA LYS A 35 25.45 -0.68 8.42
C LYS A 35 24.94 -2.13 8.49
N GLY A 36 23.84 -2.44 7.81
CA GLY A 36 23.24 -3.78 7.79
C GLY A 36 22.34 -4.09 8.99
N GLU A 37 22.00 -3.13 9.83
CA GLU A 37 21.05 -3.34 10.92
C GLU A 37 19.62 -3.52 10.39
N LEU A 38 18.89 -4.46 10.99
CA LEU A 38 17.54 -4.84 10.55
C LEU A 38 16.51 -4.53 11.64
N GLY A 39 15.41 -3.89 11.24
CA GLY A 39 14.24 -3.67 12.10
C GLY A 39 13.19 -4.77 11.96
N PHE A 40 11.98 -4.50 12.44
CA PHE A 40 10.82 -5.40 12.32
C PHE A 40 10.59 -5.91 10.89
N CYS A 41 10.67 -5.01 9.90
CA CYS A 41 10.50 -5.31 8.47
C CYS A 41 11.68 -6.08 7.83
N ARG A 42 12.78 -6.34 8.55
CA ARG A 42 13.94 -7.11 8.05
C ARG A 42 14.57 -6.61 6.75
N THR A 43 14.34 -5.35 6.39
CA THR A 43 14.87 -4.77 5.14
C THR A 43 16.10 -3.91 5.42
N GLY A 44 17.18 -4.19 4.68
CA GLY A 44 18.45 -3.48 4.76
C GLY A 44 18.55 -2.29 3.81
N ARG A 45 19.75 -2.04 3.27
CA ARG A 45 20.05 -0.95 2.32
C ARG A 45 19.38 -1.14 0.96
N LEU A 46 19.32 -2.38 0.49
CA LEU A 46 18.70 -2.74 -0.79
C LEU A 46 17.26 -3.19 -0.58
N ALA A 47 16.40 -2.93 -1.57
CA ALA A 47 15.08 -3.50 -1.60
C ALA A 47 15.18 -4.98 -2.00
N ARG A 48 14.37 -5.84 -1.39
CA ARG A 48 14.18 -7.21 -1.87
C ARG A 48 12.91 -7.26 -2.70
N VAL A 49 13.03 -7.72 -3.94
CA VAL A 49 11.92 -7.84 -4.89
C VAL A 49 11.62 -9.31 -5.09
N ASP A 50 10.38 -9.70 -4.87
CA ASP A 50 9.87 -11.04 -5.14
C ASP A 50 9.61 -11.23 -6.63
N SER A 51 8.82 -10.33 -7.21
CA SER A 51 8.37 -10.43 -8.59
C SER A 51 7.99 -9.05 -9.17
N ALA A 52 8.11 -8.92 -10.50
CA ALA A 52 7.68 -7.76 -11.27
C ALA A 52 6.96 -8.25 -12.55
N PHE A 53 5.67 -7.91 -12.71
CA PHE A 53 4.84 -8.43 -13.79
C PHE A 53 3.60 -7.56 -14.07
N LEU A 54 2.93 -7.80 -15.21
CA LEU A 54 1.63 -7.21 -15.51
C LEU A 54 0.53 -7.95 -14.74
N HIS A 55 -0.03 -7.29 -13.73
CA HIS A 55 -1.06 -7.85 -12.86
C HIS A 55 -2.46 -7.49 -13.36
N PHE A 56 -3.26 -8.51 -13.65
CA PHE A 56 -4.63 -8.37 -14.18
C PHE A 56 -5.74 -8.58 -13.13
N GLY A 57 -5.38 -8.85 -11.88
CA GLY A 57 -6.32 -8.98 -10.76
C GLY A 57 -6.35 -7.79 -9.79
N GLU A 58 -5.80 -6.62 -10.16
CA GLU A 58 -6.03 -5.38 -9.38
C GLU A 58 -7.42 -4.79 -9.74
N GLU A 59 -7.80 -3.63 -9.18
CA GLU A 59 -9.05 -2.94 -9.57
C GLU A 59 -9.09 -2.64 -11.07
N GLU A 60 -10.29 -2.71 -11.64
CA GLU A 60 -10.52 -2.50 -13.08
C GLU A 60 -9.88 -1.20 -13.58
N GLU A 61 -9.96 -0.13 -12.78
CA GLU A 61 -9.37 1.16 -13.11
C GLU A 61 -7.84 1.17 -13.12
N LEU A 62 -7.17 0.25 -12.42
CA LEU A 62 -5.72 0.08 -12.44
C LEU A 62 -5.25 -0.89 -13.53
N VAL A 63 -6.06 -1.88 -13.87
CA VAL A 63 -5.71 -2.94 -14.83
C VAL A 63 -5.83 -2.45 -16.27
N GLY A 64 -6.91 -1.74 -16.61
CA GLY A 64 -7.17 -1.32 -17.99
C GLY A 64 -7.02 -2.48 -18.98
N ASN A 65 -6.31 -2.24 -20.10
CA ASN A 65 -6.01 -3.30 -21.07
C ASN A 65 -4.57 -3.83 -20.94
N GLY A 66 -3.66 -3.01 -20.39
CA GLY A 66 -2.23 -3.32 -20.29
C GLY A 66 -1.81 -4.04 -19.01
N GLY A 67 -2.70 -4.15 -18.02
CA GLY A 67 -2.37 -4.63 -16.69
C GLY A 67 -1.71 -3.56 -15.81
N SER A 68 -1.81 -3.74 -14.50
CA SER A 68 -1.05 -2.95 -13.52
C SER A 68 0.40 -3.44 -13.52
N GLY A 69 1.37 -2.56 -13.76
CA GLY A 69 2.79 -2.90 -13.73
C GLY A 69 3.27 -3.09 -12.30
N THR A 70 3.02 -4.26 -11.74
CA THR A 70 3.15 -4.52 -10.31
C THR A 70 4.56 -5.01 -9.97
N ILE A 71 5.14 -4.41 -8.92
CA ILE A 71 6.39 -4.82 -8.30
C ILE A 71 6.10 -5.21 -6.84
N PHE A 72 6.23 -6.50 -6.51
CA PHE A 72 6.06 -7.01 -5.17
C PHE A 72 7.36 -6.93 -4.38
N PHE A 73 7.37 -6.08 -3.35
CA PHE A 73 8.47 -6.01 -2.41
C PHE A 73 8.29 -7.01 -1.27
N SER A 74 9.39 -7.63 -0.87
CA SER A 74 9.40 -8.61 0.20
C SER A 74 9.48 -7.94 1.57
N TYR A 75 9.04 -8.68 2.58
CA TYR A 75 8.80 -8.19 3.94
C TYR A 75 7.69 -7.16 4.05
N CYS A 76 7.38 -6.72 5.28
CA CYS A 76 6.33 -5.76 5.57
C CYS A 76 6.60 -5.09 6.93
N ASN A 77 6.03 -3.90 7.14
CA ASN A 77 6.00 -3.22 8.44
C ASN A 77 4.85 -3.69 9.37
N LEU A 78 3.93 -4.51 8.84
CA LEU A 78 2.87 -5.19 9.56
C LEU A 78 3.18 -6.69 9.75
N GLY A 79 2.62 -7.28 10.80
CA GLY A 79 2.78 -8.69 11.15
C GLY A 79 1.50 -9.50 11.00
N CYS A 80 0.80 -9.37 9.87
CA CYS A 80 -0.52 -9.97 9.67
C CYS A 80 -0.49 -11.50 9.82
N VAL A 81 -1.20 -12.05 10.81
CA VAL A 81 -1.26 -13.51 11.05
C VAL A 81 -2.08 -14.27 10.00
N TYR A 82 -2.85 -13.53 9.18
CA TYR A 82 -3.65 -14.06 8.07
C TYR A 82 -3.13 -13.62 6.69
N CYS A 83 -1.88 -13.17 6.59
CA CYS A 83 -1.34 -12.65 5.33
C CYS A 83 -1.42 -13.68 4.19
N GLN A 84 -2.18 -13.37 3.13
CA GLN A 84 -2.23 -14.15 1.90
C GLN A 84 -0.85 -14.23 1.24
N ASN A 85 -0.07 -13.16 1.34
CA ASN A 85 1.28 -13.03 0.80
C ASN A 85 2.37 -13.36 1.85
N SER A 86 2.10 -14.26 2.81
CA SER A 86 3.05 -14.54 3.90
C SER A 86 4.41 -15.06 3.42
N SER A 87 4.49 -15.70 2.26
CA SER A 87 5.74 -16.16 1.67
C SER A 87 6.69 -14.99 1.35
N LEU A 88 6.20 -13.90 0.75
CA LEU A 88 7.01 -12.69 0.53
C LEU A 88 7.06 -11.79 1.77
N SER A 89 5.93 -11.50 2.44
CA SER A 89 5.85 -10.51 3.52
C SER A 89 6.45 -11.01 4.84
N CYS A 90 6.52 -12.34 5.06
CA CYS A 90 7.04 -12.91 6.29
C CYS A 90 8.27 -13.81 6.09
N GLN A 91 8.43 -14.46 4.94
CA GLN A 91 9.56 -15.38 4.71
C GLN A 91 10.67 -14.74 3.85
N GLY A 92 10.41 -13.59 3.22
CA GLY A 92 11.44 -12.85 2.49
C GLY A 92 11.84 -13.51 1.18
N GLN A 93 10.89 -14.08 0.45
CA GLN A 93 11.10 -14.54 -0.93
C GLN A 93 11.64 -13.42 -1.83
N GLY A 94 12.18 -13.75 -3.00
CA GLY A 94 12.80 -12.77 -3.91
C GLY A 94 14.29 -12.53 -3.66
N SER A 95 14.82 -11.48 -4.29
CA SER A 95 16.26 -11.15 -4.28
C SER A 95 16.50 -9.66 -4.02
N GLU A 96 17.61 -9.34 -3.34
CA GLU A 96 18.05 -7.95 -3.20
C GLU A 96 18.35 -7.36 -4.58
N THR A 97 17.89 -6.13 -4.80
CA THR A 97 17.96 -5.44 -6.08
C THR A 97 18.56 -4.06 -5.90
N THR A 98 19.45 -3.66 -6.81
CA THR A 98 20.03 -2.31 -6.84
C THR A 98 19.02 -1.28 -7.34
N ALA A 99 19.33 0.00 -7.19
CA ALA A 99 18.49 1.06 -7.74
C ALA A 99 18.36 0.95 -9.27
N GLU A 100 19.44 0.60 -9.97
CA GLU A 100 19.44 0.37 -11.42
C GLU A 100 18.56 -0.81 -11.81
N GLY A 101 18.69 -1.94 -11.09
CA GLY A 101 17.87 -3.12 -11.38
C GLY A 101 16.38 -2.85 -11.17
N LEU A 102 16.03 -2.13 -10.11
CA LEU A 102 14.64 -1.75 -9.84
C LEU A 102 14.12 -0.73 -10.88
N ALA A 103 14.96 0.20 -11.33
CA ALA A 103 14.62 1.14 -12.39
C ALA A 103 14.38 0.42 -13.73
N ASP A 104 15.20 -0.57 -14.05
CA ASP A 104 15.07 -1.38 -15.26
C ASP A 104 13.77 -2.22 -15.22
N MET A 105 13.36 -2.73 -14.05
CA MET A 105 12.04 -3.37 -13.88
C MET A 105 10.89 -2.41 -14.18
N MET A 106 10.92 -1.18 -13.65
CA MET A 106 9.88 -0.17 -13.91
C MET A 106 9.79 0.17 -15.41
N LEU A 107 10.94 0.35 -16.07
CA LEU A 107 11.00 0.66 -17.50
C LEU A 107 10.53 -0.50 -18.36
N LEU A 108 10.87 -1.74 -17.98
CA LEU A 108 10.41 -2.94 -18.69
C LEU A 108 8.90 -3.08 -18.63
N LEU A 109 8.29 -2.89 -17.45
CA LEU A 109 6.83 -2.93 -17.29
C LEU A 109 6.15 -1.86 -18.14
N ALA A 110 6.68 -0.62 -18.13
CA ALA A 110 6.17 0.45 -18.98
C ALA A 110 6.29 0.10 -20.48
N ALA A 111 7.42 -0.48 -20.92
CA ALA A 111 7.63 -0.90 -22.30
C ALA A 111 6.71 -2.05 -22.73
N GLN A 112 6.28 -2.89 -21.79
CA GLN A 112 5.28 -3.95 -22.01
C GLN A 112 3.84 -3.41 -22.10
N GLY A 113 3.64 -2.10 -21.89
CA GLY A 113 2.33 -1.47 -21.98
C GLY A 113 1.57 -1.39 -20.66
N ALA A 114 2.24 -1.53 -19.51
CA ALA A 114 1.62 -1.38 -18.19
C ALA A 114 0.89 -0.03 -18.07
N GLU A 115 -0.31 -0.04 -17.47
CA GLU A 115 -1.12 1.16 -17.26
C GLU A 115 -0.50 2.11 -16.21
N ASN A 116 0.27 1.54 -15.28
CA ASN A 116 0.92 2.22 -14.17
C ASN A 116 2.09 1.37 -13.65
N ILE A 117 2.91 1.95 -12.77
CA ILE A 117 3.87 1.21 -11.95
C ILE A 117 3.33 1.15 -10.52
N ASN A 118 2.97 -0.06 -10.09
CA ASN A 118 2.37 -0.33 -8.80
C ASN A 118 3.38 -0.95 -7.84
N CYS A 119 3.80 -0.14 -6.87
CA CYS A 119 4.71 -0.56 -5.82
C CYS A 119 3.91 -1.17 -4.67
N VAL A 120 4.01 -2.49 -4.48
CA VAL A 120 3.22 -3.23 -3.47
C VAL A 120 4.03 -3.48 -2.21
N THR A 121 3.49 -3.06 -1.07
CA THR A 121 4.19 -2.96 0.22
C THR A 121 5.41 -2.03 0.17
N PRO A 122 5.27 -0.79 -0.31
CA PRO A 122 6.40 0.13 -0.52
C PRO A 122 6.96 0.70 0.79
N THR A 123 6.19 0.68 1.88
CA THR A 123 6.43 1.43 3.12
C THR A 123 7.85 1.33 3.67
N HIS A 124 8.40 0.11 3.73
CA HIS A 124 9.72 -0.11 4.29
C HIS A 124 10.85 0.00 3.26
N VAL A 125 10.54 0.20 1.97
CA VAL A 125 11.49 0.35 0.86
C VAL A 125 11.34 1.68 0.10
N THR A 126 10.57 2.64 0.63
CA THR A 126 10.28 3.91 -0.04
C THR A 126 11.54 4.65 -0.49
N ALA A 127 12.59 4.69 0.33
CA ALA A 127 13.86 5.34 -0.04
C ALA A 127 14.51 4.69 -1.28
N GLN A 128 14.52 3.36 -1.34
CA GLN A 128 15.06 2.58 -2.45
C GLN A 128 14.20 2.74 -3.70
N ILE A 129 12.87 2.83 -3.56
CA ILE A 129 11.96 3.13 -4.67
C ILE A 129 12.27 4.49 -5.26
N LEU A 130 12.44 5.54 -4.44
CA LEU A 130 12.76 6.88 -4.96
C LEU A 130 14.15 6.94 -5.62
N GLU A 131 15.11 6.19 -5.10
CA GLU A 131 16.44 6.05 -5.70
C GLU A 131 16.36 5.47 -7.11
N ALA A 132 15.62 4.36 -7.28
CA ALA A 132 15.37 3.75 -8.58
C ALA A 132 14.52 4.63 -9.50
N LEU A 133 13.49 5.29 -8.95
CA LEU A 133 12.59 6.14 -9.71
C LEU A 133 13.32 7.33 -10.32
N ALA A 134 14.29 7.92 -9.62
CA ALA A 134 15.12 9.00 -10.19
C ALA A 134 15.88 8.52 -11.44
N ILE A 135 16.39 7.28 -11.42
CA ILE A 135 17.03 6.66 -12.58
C ILE A 135 16.00 6.42 -13.69
N ALA A 136 14.87 5.79 -13.38
CA ALA A 136 13.84 5.49 -14.36
C ALA A 136 13.26 6.74 -15.03
N ARG A 137 13.02 7.82 -14.28
CA ARG A 137 12.57 9.12 -14.82
C ARG A 137 13.62 9.74 -15.73
N SER A 138 14.91 9.66 -15.39
CA SER A 138 15.99 10.15 -16.28
C SER A 138 16.10 9.35 -17.59
N LYS A 139 15.67 8.08 -17.57
CA LYS A 139 15.55 7.19 -18.74
C LYS A 139 14.19 7.29 -19.46
N GLY A 140 13.31 8.22 -19.06
CA GLY A 140 12.06 8.50 -19.78
C GLY A 140 10.79 7.80 -19.27
N LEU A 141 10.80 7.24 -18.06
CA LEU A 141 9.57 6.71 -17.45
C LEU A 141 8.53 7.84 -17.28
N VAL A 142 7.34 7.66 -17.86
CA VAL A 142 6.21 8.61 -17.76
C VAL A 142 4.93 8.00 -17.17
N ALA A 143 4.92 6.70 -16.90
CA ALA A 143 3.75 6.00 -16.37
C ALA A 143 3.31 6.56 -14.99
N PRO A 144 2.00 6.53 -14.68
CA PRO A 144 1.48 6.82 -13.34
C PRO A 144 2.08 5.89 -12.29
N LEU A 145 2.23 6.36 -11.05
CA LEU A 145 2.74 5.57 -9.93
C LEU A 145 1.66 5.29 -8.90
N VAL A 146 1.57 4.03 -8.47
CA VAL A 146 0.65 3.56 -7.43
C VAL A 146 1.43 3.16 -6.18
N TYR A 147 1.05 3.72 -5.03
CA TYR A 147 1.57 3.37 -3.71
C TYR A 147 0.58 2.42 -3.01
N ASN A 148 0.76 1.11 -3.19
CA ASN A 148 -0.13 0.07 -2.67
C ASN A 148 0.36 -0.44 -1.30
N CYS A 149 -0.27 0.02 -0.22
CA CYS A 149 0.27 -0.10 1.14
C CYS A 149 -0.76 -0.61 2.15
N GLY A 150 -0.31 -0.96 3.35
CA GLY A 150 -1.18 -1.44 4.43
C GLY A 150 -1.88 -0.34 5.25
N GLY A 151 -1.73 0.93 4.87
CA GLY A 151 -2.25 2.09 5.61
C GLY A 151 -1.47 2.45 6.89
N TYR A 152 -0.49 1.66 7.32
CA TYR A 152 0.33 1.92 8.51
C TYR A 152 1.59 2.74 8.15
N GLU A 153 1.39 4.01 7.79
CA GLU A 153 2.42 4.88 7.20
C GLU A 153 2.86 6.01 8.14
N SER A 154 4.12 6.47 7.99
CA SER A 154 4.60 7.69 8.66
C SER A 154 4.15 8.93 7.88
N ILE A 155 3.61 9.92 8.59
CA ILE A 155 3.19 11.20 8.00
C ILE A 155 4.39 11.97 7.43
N GLU A 156 5.54 11.91 8.10
CA GLU A 156 6.78 12.55 7.64
C GLU A 156 7.28 11.93 6.32
N THR A 157 7.16 10.61 6.21
CA THR A 157 7.47 9.89 4.96
C THR A 157 6.49 10.29 3.88
N LEU A 158 5.18 10.22 4.12
CA LEU A 158 4.16 10.63 3.14
C LEU A 158 4.32 12.09 2.69
N SER A 159 4.61 13.00 3.62
CA SER A 159 4.84 14.43 3.30
C SER A 159 6.02 14.60 2.33
N SER A 160 7.03 13.74 2.41
CA SER A 160 8.16 13.74 1.46
C SER A 160 7.78 13.20 0.09
N LEU A 161 6.63 12.51 -0.05
CA LEU A 161 6.14 11.91 -1.29
C LEU A 161 5.18 12.81 -2.08
N GLU A 162 4.86 14.00 -1.57
CA GLU A 162 3.92 14.91 -2.21
C GLU A 162 4.35 15.25 -3.65
N GLY A 163 3.46 14.95 -4.60
CA GLY A 163 3.72 15.17 -6.03
C GLY A 163 4.57 14.09 -6.72
N ILE A 164 4.92 12.99 -6.03
CA ILE A 164 5.65 11.86 -6.61
C ILE A 164 4.72 10.73 -7.02
N PHE A 165 3.87 10.27 -6.10
CA PHE A 165 2.87 9.24 -6.39
C PHE A 165 1.57 9.86 -6.87
N ASP A 166 0.98 9.25 -7.89
CA ASP A 166 -0.27 9.72 -8.49
C ASP A 166 -1.47 9.12 -7.77
N ILE A 167 -1.37 7.84 -7.40
CA ILE A 167 -2.45 7.06 -6.79
C ILE A 167 -1.95 6.46 -5.48
N TYR A 168 -2.72 6.67 -4.41
CA TYR A 168 -2.54 5.94 -3.16
C TYR A 168 -3.58 4.83 -3.08
N MET A 169 -3.12 3.62 -2.75
CA MET A 169 -3.96 2.45 -2.56
C MET A 169 -3.73 1.77 -1.20
N PRO A 170 -4.23 2.35 -0.09
CA PRO A 170 -4.11 1.75 1.22
C PRO A 170 -5.17 0.67 1.45
N ASP A 171 -4.77 -0.46 2.04
CA ASP A 171 -5.65 -1.35 2.77
C ASP A 171 -5.97 -0.73 4.14
N LEU A 172 -7.19 -0.24 4.36
CA LEU A 172 -7.67 0.13 5.69
C LEU A 172 -8.16 -1.12 6.42
N LYS A 173 -7.27 -1.75 7.20
CA LYS A 173 -7.46 -3.12 7.73
C LYS A 173 -8.34 -3.17 8.98
N TYR A 174 -8.26 -2.18 9.85
CA TYR A 174 -8.95 -2.19 11.15
C TYR A 174 -9.42 -0.82 11.58
N SER A 175 -10.59 -0.75 12.24
CA SER A 175 -10.90 0.33 13.19
C SER A 175 -10.78 -0.09 14.65
N GLU A 176 -10.68 -1.40 14.92
CA GLU A 176 -10.60 -1.95 16.28
C GLU A 176 -9.13 -2.14 16.72
N PRO A 177 -8.65 -1.43 17.76
CA PRO A 177 -7.25 -1.53 18.20
C PRO A 177 -6.84 -2.94 18.66
N ALA A 178 -7.75 -3.67 19.32
CA ALA A 178 -7.48 -5.03 19.80
C ALA A 178 -7.22 -6.00 18.64
N ALA A 179 -7.99 -5.89 17.56
CA ALA A 179 -7.81 -6.69 16.35
C ALA A 179 -6.46 -6.36 15.67
N ALA A 180 -6.13 -5.07 15.54
CA ALA A 180 -4.87 -4.66 14.94
C ALA A 180 -3.64 -5.12 15.74
N ALA A 181 -3.71 -5.06 17.08
CA ALA A 181 -2.68 -5.60 17.97
C ALA A 181 -2.55 -7.13 17.81
N GLY A 182 -3.65 -7.86 17.96
CA GLY A 182 -3.65 -9.32 17.99
C GLY A 182 -3.33 -9.97 16.64
N PHE A 183 -3.81 -9.38 15.55
CA PHE A 183 -3.74 -10.00 14.23
C PHE A 183 -2.73 -9.35 13.28
N SER A 184 -2.13 -8.21 13.63
CA SER A 184 -1.12 -7.54 12.78
C SER A 184 0.04 -6.91 13.54
N ALA A 185 0.12 -7.14 14.86
CA ALA A 185 1.14 -6.58 15.74
C ALA A 185 1.19 -5.04 15.72
N ALA A 186 0.08 -4.35 15.44
CA ALA A 186 0.01 -2.90 15.29
C ALA A 186 -1.13 -2.32 16.14
N GLY A 187 -0.98 -2.30 17.46
CA GLY A 187 -2.06 -1.86 18.38
C GLY A 187 -2.44 -0.39 18.26
N ASP A 188 -1.57 0.43 17.67
CA ASP A 188 -1.77 1.84 17.35
C ASP A 188 -2.22 2.07 15.90
N TYR A 189 -2.57 1.00 15.17
CA TYR A 189 -2.90 1.05 13.74
C TYR A 189 -3.98 2.09 13.42
N TRP A 190 -5.09 2.09 14.16
CA TRP A 190 -6.27 2.88 13.81
C TRP A 190 -5.98 4.40 13.72
N PRO A 191 -5.48 5.07 14.77
CA PRO A 191 -5.16 6.50 14.68
C PRO A 191 -4.08 6.81 13.64
N ILE A 192 -3.12 5.91 13.43
CA ILE A 192 -2.06 6.07 12.42
C ILE A 192 -2.62 5.98 11.01
N ALA A 193 -3.44 4.95 10.72
CA ALA A 193 -4.07 4.77 9.42
C ALA A 193 -5.01 5.93 9.09
N GLN A 194 -5.77 6.39 10.09
CA GLN A 194 -6.59 7.59 9.98
C GLN A 194 -5.77 8.82 9.57
N ALA A 195 -4.63 9.08 10.22
CA ALA A 195 -3.77 10.19 9.86
C ALA A 195 -3.16 10.02 8.46
N ALA A 196 -2.67 8.81 8.15
CA ALA A 196 -2.07 8.49 6.85
C ALA A 196 -3.05 8.70 5.69
N LEU A 197 -4.28 8.20 5.81
CA LEU A 197 -5.30 8.34 4.77
C LEU A 197 -5.74 9.79 4.58
N ARG A 198 -5.77 10.61 5.64
CA ARG A 198 -6.00 12.06 5.51
C ARG A 198 -4.89 12.73 4.72
N GLU A 199 -3.64 12.39 4.99
CA GLU A 199 -2.49 12.95 4.27
C GLU A 199 -2.46 12.50 2.81
N MET A 200 -2.72 11.21 2.54
CA MET A 200 -2.87 10.70 1.17
C MET A 200 -3.98 11.45 0.44
N HIS A 201 -5.19 11.55 1.03
CA HIS A 201 -6.32 12.28 0.43
C HIS A 201 -6.01 13.76 0.20
N ARG A 202 -5.35 14.43 1.14
CA ARG A 202 -4.90 15.82 0.98
C ARG A 202 -4.01 16.00 -0.25
N GLN A 203 -3.10 15.05 -0.48
CA GLN A 203 -2.16 15.13 -1.59
C GLN A 203 -2.85 14.89 -2.94
N VAL A 204 -3.68 13.86 -3.07
CA VAL A 204 -4.17 13.40 -4.39
C VAL A 204 -5.67 13.57 -4.63
N GLY A 205 -6.46 13.83 -3.59
CA GLY A 205 -7.92 13.98 -3.65
C GLY A 205 -8.66 12.67 -3.91
N ASP A 206 -9.92 12.80 -4.33
CA ASP A 206 -10.75 11.67 -4.75
C ASP A 206 -10.23 11.05 -6.06
N LEU A 207 -10.42 9.73 -6.21
CA LEU A 207 -9.97 9.02 -7.41
C LEU A 207 -10.56 9.61 -8.69
N VAL A 208 -9.69 10.08 -9.58
CA VAL A 208 -9.98 10.55 -10.93
C VAL A 208 -9.73 9.40 -11.91
N VAL A 209 -10.77 9.06 -12.66
CA VAL A 209 -10.76 7.97 -13.64
C VAL A 209 -11.07 8.57 -15.02
N GLU A 210 -10.15 8.40 -15.97
CA GLU A 210 -10.27 8.91 -17.33
C GLU A 210 -10.20 7.75 -18.32
N GLY A 211 -11.21 7.63 -19.18
CA GLY A 211 -11.28 6.52 -20.15
C GLY A 211 -11.27 5.14 -19.48
N GLY A 212 -11.85 5.04 -18.27
CA GLY A 212 -11.85 3.81 -17.47
C GLY A 212 -10.54 3.52 -16.73
N ARG A 213 -9.58 4.46 -16.72
CA ARG A 213 -8.25 4.27 -16.10
C ARG A 213 -8.02 5.27 -14.99
N ALA A 214 -7.58 4.82 -13.82
CA ALA A 214 -7.18 5.68 -12.73
C ALA A 214 -5.98 6.54 -13.15
N LYS A 215 -6.07 7.85 -12.93
CA LYS A 215 -5.00 8.81 -13.25
C LYS A 215 -4.36 9.40 -12.01
N ARG A 216 -5.17 9.69 -11.01
CA ARG A 216 -4.74 10.30 -9.74
C ARG A 216 -5.81 10.09 -8.68
N GLY A 217 -5.43 9.96 -7.42
CA GLY A 217 -6.36 10.03 -6.29
C GLY A 217 -6.28 8.84 -5.34
N LEU A 218 -7.16 8.85 -4.34
CA LEU A 218 -7.21 7.83 -3.29
C LEU A 218 -8.18 6.70 -3.64
N LEU A 219 -7.68 5.47 -3.67
CA LEU A 219 -8.43 4.22 -3.81
C LEU A 219 -8.24 3.39 -2.54
N VAL A 220 -9.23 3.28 -1.66
CA VAL A 220 -9.07 2.54 -0.40
C VAL A 220 -9.58 1.12 -0.54
N ARG A 221 -8.81 0.14 -0.07
CA ARG A 221 -9.26 -1.24 0.09
C ARG A 221 -9.72 -1.49 1.51
N HIS A 222 -10.80 -2.23 1.67
CA HIS A 222 -11.26 -2.71 2.98
C HIS A 222 -11.67 -4.18 2.88
N LEU A 223 -10.83 -5.06 3.46
CA LEU A 223 -11.12 -6.50 3.54
C LEU A 223 -12.03 -6.78 4.74
N VAL A 224 -13.22 -7.31 4.47
CA VAL A 224 -14.12 -7.74 5.54
C VAL A 224 -13.56 -9.00 6.19
N LEU A 225 -13.43 -8.98 7.52
CA LEU A 225 -12.98 -10.12 8.31
C LEU A 225 -14.16 -10.82 9.00
N PRO A 226 -14.08 -12.14 9.22
CA PRO A 226 -15.09 -12.91 9.93
C PRO A 226 -15.32 -12.37 11.34
N ASN A 227 -16.55 -12.53 11.84
CA ASN A 227 -17.02 -12.08 13.15
C ASN A 227 -16.93 -10.55 13.34
N HIS A 228 -16.92 -9.79 12.25
CA HIS A 228 -16.82 -8.32 12.22
C HIS A 228 -15.59 -7.74 12.93
N ILE A 229 -14.56 -8.55 13.17
CA ILE A 229 -13.37 -8.16 13.95
C ILE A 229 -12.55 -7.04 13.31
N ALA A 230 -12.74 -6.76 12.03
CA ALA A 230 -12.11 -5.62 11.36
C ALA A 230 -12.66 -4.26 11.83
N GLY A 231 -13.89 -4.21 12.36
CA GLY A 231 -14.57 -2.94 12.62
C GLY A 231 -14.97 -2.20 11.34
N SER A 232 -15.50 -2.92 10.35
CA SER A 232 -15.81 -2.36 9.03
C SER A 232 -16.71 -1.11 9.07
N ILE A 233 -17.65 -1.05 10.00
CA ILE A 233 -18.54 0.10 10.19
C ILE A 233 -17.73 1.37 10.54
N GLY A 234 -16.84 1.29 11.53
CA GLY A 234 -15.99 2.41 11.92
C GLY A 234 -14.99 2.81 10.83
N ALA A 235 -14.49 1.85 10.06
CA ALA A 235 -13.69 2.11 8.88
C ALA A 235 -14.45 2.94 7.83
N LEU A 236 -15.69 2.54 7.51
CA LEU A 236 -16.53 3.23 6.53
C LEU A 236 -16.97 4.63 6.99
N ASP A 237 -17.34 4.77 8.27
CA ASP A 237 -17.64 6.08 8.87
C ASP A 237 -16.47 7.05 8.70
N PHE A 238 -15.26 6.59 9.00
CA PHE A 238 -14.07 7.41 8.79
C PHE A 238 -13.86 7.77 7.31
N LEU A 239 -13.96 6.82 6.39
CA LEU A 239 -13.76 7.09 4.95
C LEU A 239 -14.76 8.11 4.40
N LYS A 240 -16.00 8.09 4.92
CA LYS A 240 -17.02 9.09 4.60
C LYS A 240 -16.63 10.50 5.03
N THR A 241 -15.86 10.64 6.13
CA THR A 241 -15.34 11.95 6.57
C THR A 241 -14.24 12.51 5.68
N LEU A 242 -13.53 11.67 4.92
CA LEU A 242 -12.54 12.13 3.93
C LEU A 242 -13.24 12.75 2.73
N SER A 243 -14.20 12.02 2.18
CA SER A 243 -15.06 12.47 1.09
C SER A 243 -16.25 11.54 0.94
N VAL A 244 -17.37 12.08 0.49
CA VAL A 244 -18.52 11.29 0.05
C VAL A 244 -18.28 10.56 -1.28
N HIS A 245 -17.21 10.93 -1.99
CA HIS A 245 -16.78 10.35 -3.25
C HIS A 245 -15.52 9.48 -3.12
N THR A 246 -15.09 9.17 -1.89
CA THR A 246 -14.00 8.22 -1.63
C THR A 246 -14.30 6.91 -2.35
N TYR A 247 -13.34 6.44 -3.16
CA TYR A 247 -13.43 5.12 -3.77
C TYR A 247 -13.06 4.07 -2.73
N VAL A 248 -13.96 3.11 -2.48
CA VAL A 248 -13.72 2.05 -1.49
C VAL A 248 -13.94 0.71 -2.16
N ASN A 249 -12.91 -0.12 -2.29
CA ASN A 249 -13.07 -1.52 -2.66
C ASN A 249 -13.34 -2.35 -1.40
N ILE A 250 -14.61 -2.71 -1.18
CA ILE A 250 -15.03 -3.56 -0.04
C ILE A 250 -14.97 -5.02 -0.50
N MET A 251 -14.02 -5.77 0.04
CA MET A 251 -13.68 -7.11 -0.41
C MET A 251 -14.19 -8.19 0.56
N ASP A 252 -14.81 -9.23 0.00
CA ASP A 252 -15.23 -10.46 0.69
C ASP A 252 -14.22 -11.61 0.52
N GLN A 253 -13.06 -11.33 -0.05
CA GLN A 253 -12.05 -12.31 -0.46
C GLN A 253 -11.25 -12.92 0.71
N TYR A 254 -11.72 -12.73 1.95
CA TYR A 254 -11.05 -13.28 3.11
C TYR A 254 -11.23 -14.80 3.17
N VAL A 255 -10.10 -15.49 3.17
CA VAL A 255 -10.00 -16.91 3.45
C VAL A 255 -8.79 -17.15 4.37
N PRO A 256 -8.86 -18.10 5.32
CA PRO A 256 -7.78 -18.34 6.27
C PRO A 256 -6.45 -18.68 5.58
N HIS A 257 -5.42 -17.88 5.82
CA HIS A 257 -4.06 -18.07 5.31
C HIS A 257 -3.03 -17.99 6.42
N TYR A 258 -1.81 -18.45 6.15
CA TYR A 258 -0.66 -18.37 7.05
C TYR A 258 -0.94 -18.99 8.43
N ARG A 259 -1.17 -18.18 9.46
CA ARG A 259 -1.44 -18.62 10.84
C ARG A 259 -2.89 -18.38 11.26
N ALA A 260 -3.76 -17.93 10.36
CA ALA A 260 -5.17 -17.65 10.66
C ALA A 260 -5.89 -18.82 11.33
N SER A 261 -5.56 -20.06 10.97
CA SER A 261 -6.15 -21.26 11.56
C SER A 261 -5.82 -21.48 13.04
N GLN A 262 -4.83 -20.76 13.58
CA GLN A 262 -4.48 -20.76 15.00
C GLN A 262 -5.34 -19.79 15.83
N TYR A 263 -6.18 -18.98 15.17
CA TYR A 263 -7.04 -17.97 15.78
C TYR A 263 -8.49 -18.30 15.45
N GLN A 264 -9.30 -18.62 16.46
CA GLN A 264 -10.69 -19.06 16.26
C GLN A 264 -11.52 -18.01 15.51
N GLU A 265 -11.23 -16.73 15.76
CA GLU A 265 -11.90 -15.58 15.17
C GLU A 265 -11.62 -15.44 13.67
N LEU A 266 -10.50 -15.98 13.18
CA LEU A 266 -10.02 -15.89 11.79
C LEU A 266 -10.14 -17.22 11.03
N ASN A 267 -10.41 -18.34 11.71
CA ASN A 267 -10.36 -19.68 11.13
C ASN A 267 -11.60 -20.06 10.29
N ARG A 268 -12.19 -19.09 9.56
CA ARG A 268 -13.22 -19.34 8.55
C ARG A 268 -13.28 -18.22 7.53
N PRO A 269 -13.78 -18.47 6.30
CA PRO A 269 -14.14 -17.41 5.38
C PRO A 269 -15.20 -16.47 5.95
N VAL A 270 -15.28 -15.27 5.37
CA VAL A 270 -16.41 -14.35 5.60
C VAL A 270 -17.70 -14.96 5.04
N THR A 271 -18.82 -14.75 5.73
CA THR A 271 -20.14 -15.18 5.25
C THR A 271 -20.74 -14.13 4.31
N ALA A 272 -21.63 -14.56 3.42
CA ALA A 272 -22.40 -13.64 2.58
C ALA A 272 -23.22 -12.64 3.40
N GLN A 273 -23.65 -13.01 4.62
CA GLN A 273 -24.40 -12.12 5.48
C GLN A 273 -23.52 -10.99 6.04
N GLU A 274 -22.35 -11.33 6.58
CA GLU A 274 -21.38 -10.34 7.09
C GLU A 274 -20.99 -9.34 6.00
N TYR A 275 -20.73 -9.83 4.78
CA TYR A 275 -20.41 -8.96 3.66
C TYR A 275 -21.58 -8.04 3.28
N ARG A 276 -22.79 -8.59 3.13
CA ARG A 276 -23.98 -7.80 2.78
C ARG A 276 -24.30 -6.72 3.81
N GLU A 277 -24.06 -6.97 5.09
CA GLU A 277 -24.25 -5.97 6.15
C GLU A 277 -23.32 -4.77 5.95
N VAL A 278 -22.04 -5.02 5.66
CA VAL A 278 -21.06 -3.97 5.38
C VAL A 278 -21.43 -3.17 4.12
N ILE A 279 -21.83 -3.84 3.04
CA ILE A 279 -22.27 -3.19 1.80
C ILE A 279 -23.54 -2.34 2.02
N THR A 280 -24.52 -2.89 2.73
CA THR A 280 -25.77 -2.18 3.03
C THR A 280 -25.50 -0.94 3.86
N TYR A 281 -24.59 -1.03 4.84
CA TYR A 281 -24.19 0.11 5.64
C TYR A 281 -23.42 1.16 4.82
N ALA A 282 -22.46 0.76 3.99
CA ALA A 282 -21.72 1.69 3.12
C ALA A 282 -22.69 2.53 2.25
N ARG A 283 -23.74 1.88 1.72
CA ARG A 283 -24.81 2.56 0.97
C ARG A 283 -25.64 3.49 1.83
N SER A 284 -26.00 3.09 3.05
CA SER A 284 -26.85 3.92 3.93
C SER A 284 -26.18 5.23 4.36
N ILE A 285 -24.84 5.24 4.45
CA ILE A 285 -24.05 6.46 4.70
C ILE A 285 -23.66 7.20 3.40
N GLY A 286 -24.12 6.73 2.25
CA GLY A 286 -23.95 7.38 0.94
C GLY A 286 -22.55 7.23 0.33
N LEU A 287 -21.82 6.15 0.63
CA LEU A 287 -20.71 5.70 -0.20
C LEU A 287 -21.26 4.85 -1.36
N TYR A 288 -20.65 4.96 -2.54
CA TYR A 288 -21.21 4.38 -3.76
C TYR A 288 -20.20 3.89 -4.81
N ARG A 289 -18.89 4.08 -4.58
CA ARG A 289 -17.82 3.75 -5.55
C ARG A 289 -16.99 2.57 -5.05
N GLY A 290 -16.66 1.64 -5.95
CA GLY A 290 -15.73 0.53 -5.71
C GLY A 290 -16.36 -0.75 -5.15
N PHE A 291 -17.68 -0.80 -4.97
CA PHE A 291 -18.38 -2.02 -4.55
C PHE A 291 -19.79 -2.07 -5.16
N ALA A 292 -20.31 -3.29 -5.35
CA ALA A 292 -21.60 -3.58 -5.97
C ALA A 292 -22.55 -4.34 -5.04
#